data_AF-A0A5A7RXL6-F1
#
_entry.id   AF-A0A5A7RXL6-F1
#
_cell.length_a   1.000
_cell.length_b   1.000
_cell.length_c   1.000
_cell.angle_alpha   90.00
_cell.angle_beta   90.00
_cell.angle_gamma   90.00
#
_symmetry.space_group_name_H-M   'P 1'
#
loop_
_entity.id
_entity.type
_entity.pdbx_description
1 polymer ?
#
loop_
_entity_poly.entity_id
_entity_poly.type
_entity_poly.pdbx_seq_one_letter_code
_entity_poly.pdbx_strand_id
1 'polypeptide(L)'
;DEYAKKQDQLAIERILEIDAEGLINTVHTHSITMCGYGPVAAMLTAAKKLGAHKVELLKYGTSYEVHPGTSCVGYGALSVY
;
A
#
# COMPACT_ATOMS: atom_id res chain seq x y z
N ASP A 1 10.88 -2.45 -12.90
CA ASP A 1 9.88 -2.33 -11.81
C ASP A 1 10.48 -2.07 -10.42
N GLU A 2 11.79 -2.30 -10.19
CA GLU A 2 12.42 -2.11 -8.86
C GLU A 2 12.08 -0.79 -8.14
N TYR A 3 12.02 0.32 -8.86
CA TYR A 3 11.64 1.61 -8.27
C TYR A 3 10.21 1.58 -7.69
N ALA A 4 9.24 1.07 -8.46
CA ALA A 4 7.86 0.92 -8.00
C ALA A 4 7.80 -0.01 -6.78
N LYS A 5 8.49 -1.15 -6.82
CA LYS A 5 8.58 -2.09 -5.68
C LYS A 5 9.07 -1.41 -4.41
N LYS A 6 10.14 -0.61 -4.51
CA LYS A 6 10.72 0.10 -3.36
C LYS A 6 9.76 1.12 -2.77
N GLN A 7 9.07 1.91 -3.60
CA GLN A 7 8.12 2.92 -3.12
C GLN A 7 6.86 2.26 -2.53
N ASP A 8 6.30 1.29 -3.24
CA ASP A 8 5.08 0.59 -2.82
C ASP A 8 5.29 -0.16 -1.50
N GLN A 9 6.48 -0.74 -1.29
CA GLN A 9 6.83 -1.44 -0.05
C GLN A 9 6.72 -0.51 1.18
N LEU A 10 7.13 0.75 1.08
CA LEU A 10 7.02 1.71 2.17
C LEU A 10 5.56 1.95 2.58
N ALA A 11 4.67 2.06 1.59
CA ALA A 11 3.23 2.22 1.84
C ALA A 11 2.61 0.92 2.39
N ILE A 12 2.96 -0.23 1.81
CA ILE A 12 2.48 -1.56 2.24
C ILE A 12 2.86 -1.83 3.70
N GLU A 13 4.07 -1.49 4.13
CA GLU A 13 4.49 -1.68 5.52
C GLU A 13 3.60 -0.94 6.51
N ARG A 14 3.24 0.32 6.23
CA ARG A 14 2.31 1.09 7.09
C ARG A 14 0.92 0.46 7.11
N ILE A 15 0.47 -0.11 5.99
CA ILE A 15 -0.80 -0.83 5.93
C ILE A 15 -0.75 -2.11 6.78
N LEU A 16 0.36 -2.86 6.72
CA LEU A 16 0.57 -4.08 7.52
C LEU A 16 0.60 -3.78 9.04
N GLU A 17 1.09 -2.60 9.41
CA GLU A 17 1.13 -2.10 10.80
C GLU A 17 -0.22 -1.52 11.27
N ILE A 18 -1.25 -1.49 10.41
CA ILE A 18 -2.55 -0.84 10.68
C ILE A 18 -2.35 0.65 11.05
N ASP A 19 -1.41 1.30 10.38
CA ASP A 19 -1.01 2.69 10.61
C ASP A 19 -1.54 3.60 9.48
N ALA A 20 -2.77 4.08 9.68
CA ALA A 20 -3.43 4.98 8.73
C ALA A 20 -2.72 6.34 8.59
N GLU A 21 -2.22 6.89 9.70
CA GLU A 21 -1.54 8.19 9.70
C GLU A 21 -0.15 8.05 9.08
N GLY A 22 0.60 7.03 9.46
CA GLY A 22 1.88 6.69 8.87
C GLY A 22 1.78 6.42 7.37
N LEU A 23 0.71 5.77 6.89
CA LEU A 23 0.47 5.60 5.45
C LEU A 23 0.37 6.96 4.74
N ILE A 24 -0.47 7.87 5.23
CA ILE A 24 -0.66 9.20 4.64
C ILE A 24 0.67 9.97 4.63
N ASN A 25 1.36 9.99 5.77
CA ASN A 25 2.64 10.68 5.92
C ASN A 25 3.72 10.11 4.99
N THR A 26 3.79 8.78 4.88
CA THR A 26 4.74 8.09 3.98
C THR A 26 4.47 8.44 2.53
N VAL A 27 3.19 8.40 2.11
CA VAL A 27 2.79 8.75 0.74
C VAL A 27 3.17 10.18 0.39
N HIS A 28 2.92 11.14 1.28
CA HIS A 28 3.31 12.54 1.05
C HIS A 28 4.83 12.74 1.07
N THR A 29 5.53 12.20 2.06
CA THR A 29 6.98 12.39 2.25
C THR A 29 7.77 11.81 1.08
N HIS A 30 7.37 10.65 0.58
CA HIS A 30 8.05 9.97 -0.52
C HIS A 30 7.45 10.29 -1.90
N SER A 31 6.44 11.16 -1.98
CA SER A 31 5.73 11.50 -3.23
C SER A 31 5.23 10.26 -3.98
N ILE A 32 4.70 9.28 -3.24
CA ILE A 32 4.20 8.01 -3.80
C ILE A 32 2.92 8.30 -4.58
N THR A 33 2.83 7.83 -5.81
CA THR A 33 1.70 8.09 -6.73
C THR A 33 0.51 7.15 -6.51
N MET A 34 0.38 6.57 -5.31
CA MET A 34 -0.74 5.72 -4.94
C MET A 34 -2.04 6.50 -5.06
N CYS A 35 -2.98 6.08 -5.90
CA CYS A 35 -4.24 6.81 -6.08
C CYS A 35 -5.25 6.60 -4.94
N GLY A 36 -5.08 5.54 -4.15
CA GLY A 36 -6.06 5.08 -3.15
C GLY A 36 -5.65 5.23 -1.69
N TYR A 37 -4.60 5.99 -1.36
CA TYR A 37 -4.10 6.07 0.02
C TYR A 37 -5.13 6.62 1.02
N GLY A 38 -5.95 7.60 0.61
CA GLY A 38 -7.02 8.16 1.45
C GLY A 38 -8.09 7.13 1.82
N PRO A 39 -8.74 6.46 0.84
CA PRO A 39 -9.68 5.38 1.11
C PRO A 39 -9.10 4.23 1.94
N VAL A 40 -7.82 3.86 1.70
CA VAL A 40 -7.16 2.81 2.50
C VAL A 40 -6.95 3.28 3.94
N ALA A 41 -6.48 4.50 4.18
CA ALA A 41 -6.32 5.05 5.53
C ALA A 41 -7.65 5.15 6.28
N ALA A 42 -8.73 5.55 5.59
CA ALA A 42 -10.08 5.57 6.16
C ALA A 42 -10.55 4.16 6.56
N MET A 43 -10.32 3.17 5.69
CA MET A 43 -10.64 1.77 5.96
C MET A 43 -9.84 1.22 7.15
N LEU A 44 -8.52 1.45 7.21
CA LEU A 44 -7.68 1.04 8.34
C LEU A 44 -8.14 1.65 9.66
N THR A 45 -8.50 2.94 9.63
CA THR A 45 -9.03 3.65 10.82
C THR A 45 -10.33 3.02 11.31
N ALA A 46 -11.25 2.69 10.40
CA ALA A 46 -12.50 2.05 10.75
C ALA A 46 -12.29 0.61 11.23
N ALA A 47 -11.49 -0.19 10.51
CA ALA A 47 -11.19 -1.58 10.85
C ALA A 47 -10.54 -1.69 12.23
N LYS A 48 -9.56 -0.84 12.55
CA LYS A 48 -8.91 -0.78 13.88
C LYS A 48 -9.92 -0.51 14.99
N LYS A 49 -10.88 0.40 14.77
CA LYS A 49 -11.96 0.67 15.73
C LYS A 49 -12.94 -0.50 15.90
N LEU A 50 -13.07 -1.35 14.88
CA LEU A 50 -13.90 -2.55 14.89
C LEU A 50 -13.18 -3.79 15.45
N GLY A 51 -11.92 -3.65 15.87
CA GLY A 51 -11.14 -4.73 16.48
C GLY A 51 -10.18 -5.45 15.55
N ALA A 52 -9.94 -4.92 14.34
CA ALA A 52 -8.92 -5.46 13.46
C ALA A 52 -7.54 -5.37 14.12
N HIS A 53 -6.81 -6.46 14.05
CA HIS A 53 -5.51 -6.64 14.72
C HIS A 53 -4.46 -7.24 13.80
N LYS A 54 -4.84 -7.63 12.57
CA LYS A 54 -3.92 -8.22 11.61
C LYS A 54 -4.24 -7.78 10.18
N VAL A 55 -3.19 -7.53 9.42
CA VAL A 55 -3.28 -7.33 7.97
C VAL A 55 -2.27 -8.25 7.29
N GLU A 56 -2.68 -8.85 6.17
CA GLU A 56 -1.83 -9.73 5.38
C GLU A 56 -1.74 -9.25 3.93
N LEU A 57 -0.52 -9.17 3.40
CA LEU A 57 -0.30 -9.01 1.97
C LEU A 57 -0.51 -10.36 1.28
N LEU A 58 -1.59 -10.49 0.52
CA LEU A 58 -1.93 -11.71 -0.20
C LEU A 58 -1.08 -11.86 -1.46
N LYS A 59 -0.88 -10.74 -2.18
CA LYS A 59 -0.05 -10.69 -3.39
C LYS A 59 0.37 -9.26 -3.67
N TYR A 60 1.57 -9.14 -4.22
CA TYR A 60 2.04 -7.94 -4.89
C TYR A 60 2.55 -8.32 -6.29
N GLY A 61 2.34 -7.44 -7.27
CA GLY A 61 2.86 -7.60 -8.62
C GLY A 61 2.86 -6.27 -9.37
N THR A 62 3.51 -6.23 -10.52
CA THR A 62 3.59 -5.00 -11.33
C THR A 62 3.23 -5.24 -12.80
N SER A 63 2.77 -4.20 -13.48
CA SER A 63 2.47 -4.28 -14.93
C SER A 63 3.70 -4.64 -15.77
N TYR A 64 4.92 -4.42 -15.23
CA TYR A 64 6.18 -4.76 -15.87
C TYR A 64 6.33 -6.27 -16.14
N GLU A 65 5.72 -7.12 -15.31
CA GLU A 65 5.75 -8.58 -15.47
C GLU A 65 5.11 -9.02 -16.79
N VAL A 66 4.17 -8.22 -17.31
CA VAL A 66 3.47 -8.47 -18.57
C VAL A 66 4.06 -7.62 -19.70
N HIS A 67 4.40 -6.36 -19.42
CA HIS A 67 4.94 -5.41 -20.39
C HIS A 67 6.14 -4.64 -19.82
N PRO A 68 7.37 -5.15 -20.02
CA PRO A 68 8.58 -4.48 -19.57
C PRO A 68 8.75 -3.09 -20.20
N GLY A 69 9.17 -2.11 -19.41
CA GLY A 69 9.36 -0.73 -19.87
C GLY A 69 9.99 0.17 -18.81
N THR A 70 10.11 1.46 -19.12
CA THR A 70 10.68 2.48 -18.22
C THR A 70 9.70 2.97 -17.14
N SER A 71 8.43 2.59 -17.26
CA SER A 71 7.36 2.91 -16.30
C SER A 71 6.47 1.69 -16.09
N CYS A 72 5.93 1.55 -14.88
CA CYS A 72 4.99 0.48 -14.54
C CYS A 72 4.08 0.89 -13.38
N VAL A 73 2.95 0.19 -13.24
CA VAL A 73 2.02 0.33 -12.11
C VAL A 73 2.20 -0.86 -11.17
N GLY A 74 2.22 -0.59 -9.87
CA GLY A 74 2.20 -1.61 -8.82
C GLY A 74 0.78 -1.95 -8.38
N TYR A 75 0.56 -3.22 -8.05
CA TYR A 75 -0.73 -3.76 -7.59
C TYR A 75 -0.51 -4.56 -6.30
N GLY A 76 -1.21 -4.19 -5.22
CA GLY A 76 -1.16 -4.88 -3.93
C GLY A 76 -2.56 -5.34 -3.51
N ALA A 77 -2.68 -6.62 -3.13
CA ALA A 77 -3.89 -7.19 -2.56
C ALA A 77 -3.64 -7.51 -1.08
N LEU A 78 -4.45 -6.92 -0.18
CA LEU A 78 -4.32 -7.09 1.26
C LEU A 78 -5.65 -7.50 1.89
N SER A 79 -5.58 -8.36 2.92
CA SER A 79 -6.72 -8.76 3.76
C SER A 79 -6.57 -8.20 5.16
N VAL A 80 -7.67 -7.76 5.77
CA VAL A 80 -7.71 -7.19 7.13
C VAL A 80 -8.60 -8.07 8.00
N TYR A 81 -8.10 -8.44 9.18
CA TYR A 81 -8.77 -9.31 10.16
C TYR A 81 -8.88 -8.62 11.52
#